data_AF-A0A3N0AUP9-F1
#
_entry.id   AF-A0A3N0AUP9-F1
#
_cell.length_a   1.000
_cell.length_b   1.000
_cell.length_c   1.000
_cell.angle_alpha   90.00
_cell.angle_beta   90.00
_cell.angle_gamma   90.00
#
_symmetry.space_group_name_H-M   'P 1'
#
loop_
_entity.id
_entity.type
_entity.pdbx_description
1 polymer ?
#
loop_
_entity_poly.entity_id
_entity_poly.type
_entity_poly.pdbx_seq_one_letter_code
_entity_poly.pdbx_strand_id
1 'polypeptide(L)'
;MAQATINARLNATVKERGDKVLRDNGISTTEAIRGLWSTMARTREVPSFLAQECKRDEAAERRRKREVARGLVGLATEGATLSDDALSDLRFQALLSRYEVLS
;
A
#
# COMPACT_ATOMS: atom_id res chain seq x y z
N MET A 1 -14.38 14.26 -30.52
CA MET A 1 -14.20 14.47 -29.06
C MET A 1 -13.10 13.54 -28.58
N ALA A 2 -12.15 14.02 -27.77
CA ALA A 2 -11.06 13.18 -27.28
C ALA A 2 -11.58 12.22 -26.20
N GLN A 3 -11.24 10.93 -26.32
CA GLN A 3 -11.60 9.90 -25.35
C GLN A 3 -10.45 9.73 -24.35
N ALA A 4 -10.77 9.78 -23.06
CA ALA A 4 -9.82 9.50 -21.98
C ALA A 4 -10.18 8.17 -21.29
N THR A 5 -9.17 7.46 -20.82
CA THR A 5 -9.33 6.17 -20.11
C THR A 5 -9.03 6.35 -18.62
N ILE A 6 -9.78 5.64 -17.78
CA ILE A 6 -9.56 5.59 -16.33
C ILE A 6 -9.30 4.14 -15.96
N ASN A 7 -8.10 3.88 -15.44
CA ASN A 7 -7.70 2.57 -14.94
C ASN A 7 -7.46 2.65 -13.44
N ALA A 8 -8.21 1.87 -12.66
CA ALA A 8 -8.08 1.81 -11.20
C ALA A 8 -7.98 0.36 -10.72
N ARG A 9 -7.11 0.11 -9.74
CA ARG A 9 -6.97 -1.19 -9.08
C ARG A 9 -7.78 -1.19 -7.80
N LEU A 10 -8.56 -2.25 -7.58
CA LEU A 10 -9.43 -2.41 -6.42
C LEU A 10 -9.37 -3.85 -5.93
N ASN A 11 -9.55 -4.06 -4.62
CA ASN A 11 -9.70 -5.39 -4.06
C ASN A 11 -10.92 -6.12 -4.69
N ALA A 12 -10.74 -7.38 -5.06
CA ALA A 12 -11.77 -8.19 -5.72
C ALA A 12 -13.07 -8.29 -4.91
N THR A 13 -12.99 -8.46 -3.59
CA THR A 13 -14.17 -8.56 -2.72
C THR A 13 -14.92 -7.23 -2.57
N VAL A 14 -14.20 -6.09 -2.67
CA VAL A 14 -14.83 -4.77 -2.66
C VAL A 14 -15.51 -4.52 -4.00
N LYS A 15 -14.84 -4.90 -5.11
CA LYS A 15 -15.41 -4.82 -6.45
C LYS A 15 -16.70 -5.63 -6.56
N GLU A 16 -16.70 -6.88 -6.10
CA GLU A 16 -17.87 -7.75 -6.18
C GLU A 16 -19.07 -7.20 -5.39
N ARG A 17 -18.84 -6.74 -4.16
CA ARG A 17 -19.88 -6.12 -3.34
C ARG A 17 -20.43 -4.85 -3.98
N GLY A 18 -19.55 -3.99 -4.50
CA GLY A 18 -19.96 -2.78 -5.24
C GLY A 18 -20.76 -3.10 -6.49
N ASP A 19 -20.29 -4.04 -7.32
CA ASP A 19 -20.97 -4.46 -8.54
C ASP A 19 -22.33 -5.10 -8.25
N LYS A 20 -22.50 -5.77 -7.10
CA LYS A 20 -23.81 -6.28 -6.68
C LYS A 20 -24.78 -5.11 -6.43
N VAL A 21 -24.39 -4.13 -5.62
CA VAL A 21 -25.24 -2.96 -5.32
C VAL A 21 -25.60 -2.20 -6.59
N LEU A 22 -24.65 -2.01 -7.50
CA LEU A 22 -24.92 -1.32 -8.77
C LEU A 22 -25.89 -2.10 -9.64
N ARG A 23 -25.72 -3.42 -9.76
CA ARG A 23 -26.63 -4.30 -10.50
C ARG A 23 -28.03 -4.31 -9.91
N ASP A 24 -28.16 -4.36 -8.59
CA ASP A 24 -29.45 -4.33 -7.89
C ASP A 24 -30.22 -3.02 -8.19
N ASN A 25 -29.51 -1.94 -8.54
CA ASN A 25 -30.08 -0.65 -8.95
C ASN A 25 -30.12 -0.45 -10.48
N GLY A 26 -29.77 -1.47 -11.28
CA GLY A 26 -29.76 -1.39 -12.74
C GLY A 26 -28.67 -0.49 -13.34
N ILE A 27 -27.64 -0.16 -12.57
CA ILE A 27 -26.56 0.75 -12.99
C ILE A 27 -25.31 -0.07 -13.34
N SER A 28 -24.66 0.23 -14.46
CA SER A 28 -23.36 -0.37 -14.76
C SER A 28 -22.22 0.34 -14.00
N THR A 29 -21.13 -0.39 -13.71
CA THR A 29 -19.93 0.17 -13.06
C THR A 29 -19.39 1.39 -13.83
N THR A 30 -19.39 1.32 -15.16
CA THR A 30 -18.90 2.42 -16.01
C THR A 30 -19.82 3.64 -15.98
N GLU A 31 -21.15 3.45 -15.92
CA GLU A 31 -22.10 4.56 -15.76
C GLU A 31 -21.96 5.22 -14.40
N ALA A 32 -21.79 4.44 -13.33
CA ALA A 32 -21.55 4.98 -12.00
C ALA A 32 -20.28 5.85 -11.97
N ILE A 33 -19.17 5.37 -12.55
CA ILE A 33 -17.91 6.12 -12.64
C ILE A 33 -18.09 7.38 -13.49
N ARG A 34 -18.73 7.28 -14.67
CA ARG A 34 -18.98 8.44 -15.54
C ARG A 34 -19.87 9.47 -14.85
N GLY A 35 -20.92 9.03 -14.15
CA GLY A 35 -21.82 9.89 -13.39
C GLY A 35 -21.08 10.64 -12.29
N LEU A 36 -20.25 9.94 -11.52
CA LEU A 36 -19.42 10.54 -10.49
C LEU A 36 -18.47 11.61 -11.07
N TRP A 37 -17.72 11.29 -12.12
CA TRP A 37 -16.82 12.26 -12.77
C TRP A 37 -17.57 13.45 -13.37
N SER A 38 -18.75 13.22 -13.95
CA SER A 38 -19.60 14.29 -14.50
C SER A 38 -20.10 15.24 -13.42
N THR A 39 -20.50 14.69 -12.26
CA THR A 39 -20.92 15.50 -11.12
C THR A 39 -19.77 16.34 -10.60
N MET A 40 -18.59 15.75 -10.35
CA MET A 40 -17.41 16.49 -9.89
C MET A 40 -16.97 17.55 -10.91
N ALA A 41 -17.02 17.27 -12.21
CA ALA A 41 -16.70 18.24 -13.25
C ALA A 41 -17.67 19.43 -13.26
N ARG A 42 -18.95 19.18 -12.96
CA ARG A 42 -20.00 20.20 -12.93
C ARG A 42 -19.97 21.04 -11.65
N THR A 43 -19.88 20.40 -10.48
CA THR A 43 -19.94 21.09 -9.18
C THR A 43 -18.59 21.64 -8.77
N ARG A 44 -17.48 21.11 -9.31
CA ARG A 44 -16.11 21.36 -8.86
C ARG A 44 -15.88 21.01 -7.38
N GLU A 45 -16.72 20.15 -6.82
CA GLU A 45 -16.67 19.72 -5.44
C GLU A 45 -16.48 18.21 -5.36
N VAL A 46 -15.70 17.76 -4.37
CA VAL A 46 -15.54 16.34 -4.07
C VAL A 46 -16.66 15.91 -3.13
N PRO A 47 -17.45 14.87 -3.48
CA PRO A 47 -18.47 14.33 -2.59
C PRO A 47 -17.90 14.00 -1.21
N SER A 48 -18.66 14.34 -0.16
CA SER A 48 -18.20 14.23 1.24
C SER A 48 -17.79 12.80 1.64
N PHE A 49 -18.47 11.78 1.13
CA PHE A 49 -18.12 10.38 1.37
C PHE A 49 -16.74 10.01 0.79
N LEU A 50 -16.37 10.55 -0.38
CA LEU A 50 -15.04 10.35 -0.97
C LEU A 50 -13.98 11.10 -0.18
N ALA A 51 -14.26 12.34 0.20
CA ALA A 51 -13.32 13.13 1.00
C ALA A 51 -13.02 12.47 2.36
N GLN A 52 -14.00 11.80 2.95
CA GLN A 52 -13.83 11.09 4.23
C GLN A 52 -13.03 9.79 4.08
N GLU A 53 -13.33 8.97 3.05
CA GLU A 53 -12.61 7.72 2.81
C GLU A 53 -11.15 7.97 2.41
N CYS A 54 -10.87 8.94 1.53
CA CYS A 54 -9.49 9.29 1.18
C CYS A 54 -8.67 9.74 2.41
N LYS A 55 -9.27 10.49 3.34
CA LYS A 55 -8.61 10.89 4.60
C LYS A 55 -8.32 9.69 5.50
N ARG A 56 -9.22 8.70 5.53
CA ARG A 56 -9.03 7.45 6.29
C ARG A 56 -7.89 6.62 5.69
N ASP A 57 -7.87 6.48 4.38
CA ASP A 57 -6.81 5.75 3.66
C ASP A 57 -5.45 6.42 3.85
N GLU A 58 -5.36 7.75 3.78
CA GLU A 58 -4.12 8.47 4.09
C GLU A 58 -3.66 8.25 5.54
N ALA A 59 -4.59 8.21 6.50
CA ALA A 59 -4.25 7.95 7.89
C ALA A 59 -3.78 6.51 8.12
N ALA A 60 -4.41 5.53 7.45
CA ALA A 60 -4.00 4.13 7.47
C ALA A 60 -2.62 3.94 6.81
N GLU A 61 -2.40 4.57 5.66
CA GLU A 61 -1.12 4.51 4.94
C GLU A 61 0.00 5.20 5.72
N ARG A 62 -0.27 6.34 6.37
CA ARG A 62 0.69 6.97 7.29
C ARG A 62 1.01 6.09 8.49
N ARG A 63 0.03 5.38 9.05
CA ARG A 63 0.27 4.43 10.16
C ARG A 63 1.15 3.27 9.69
N ARG A 64 0.83 2.68 8.55
CA ARG A 64 1.62 1.59 7.96
C ARG A 64 3.07 2.02 7.67
N LYS A 65 3.27 3.21 7.08
CA LYS A 65 4.60 3.78 6.86
C LYS A 65 5.37 4.01 8.16
N ARG A 66 4.70 4.48 9.22
CA ARG A 66 5.30 4.65 10.55
C ARG A 66 5.68 3.32 11.20
N GLU A 67 4.87 2.29 11.04
CA GLU A 67 5.17 0.94 11.55
C GLU A 67 6.37 0.33 10.83
N VAL A 68 6.43 0.44 9.50
CA VAL A 68 7.60 0.00 8.72
C VAL A 68 8.85 0.78 9.12
N ALA A 69 8.76 2.11 9.26
CA ALA A 69 9.88 2.93 9.71
C ALA A 69 10.34 2.56 11.13
N ARG A 70 9.41 2.28 12.05
CA ARG A 70 9.74 1.81 13.41
C ARG A 70 10.40 0.43 13.40
N GLY A 71 9.94 -0.49 12.57
CA GLY A 71 10.57 -1.80 12.39
C GLY A 71 12.00 -1.68 11.85
N LEU A 72 12.22 -0.78 10.88
CA LEU A 72 13.56 -0.51 10.34
C LEU A 72 14.49 0.16 11.37
N VAL A 73 13.98 1.08 12.19
CA VAL A 73 14.75 1.68 13.30
C VAL A 73 15.14 0.61 14.32
N GLY A 74 14.24 -0.32 14.65
CA GLY A 74 14.55 -1.46 15.54
C GLY A 74 15.72 -2.31 15.05
N LEU A 75 15.73 -2.63 13.75
CA LEU A 75 16.83 -3.38 13.11
C LEU A 75 18.15 -2.59 13.07
N ALA A 76 18.08 -1.27 12.85
CA ALA A 76 19.25 -0.41 12.87
C ALA A 76 19.85 -0.27 14.28
N THR A 77 19.02 -0.24 15.33
CA THR A 77 19.49 -0.22 16.72
C THR A 77 20.08 -1.55 17.17
N GLU A 78 19.52 -2.69 16.75
CA GLU A 78 20.11 -4.01 17.04
C GLU A 78 21.44 -4.18 16.29
N GLY A 79 21.50 -3.77 15.02
CA GLY A 79 22.74 -3.75 14.23
C GLY A 79 23.80 -2.80 14.77
N ALA A 80 23.41 -1.65 15.35
CA ALA A 80 24.33 -0.66 15.91
C ALA A 80 25.00 -1.10 17.23
N THR A 81 24.55 -2.20 17.85
CA THR A 81 25.23 -2.77 19.05
C THR A 81 26.44 -3.62 18.70
N LEU A 82 26.58 -4.02 17.43
CA LEU A 82 27.76 -4.70 16.92
C LEU A 82 28.55 -3.70 16.08
N SER A 83 29.81 -3.43 16.46
CA SER A 83 30.69 -2.64 15.60
C SER A 83 30.96 -3.40 14.29
N ASP A 84 31.28 -2.67 13.22
CA ASP A 84 31.65 -3.28 11.93
C ASP A 84 32.77 -4.31 12.07
N ASP A 85 33.73 -4.07 12.98
CA ASP A 85 34.80 -5.00 13.31
C ASP A 85 34.27 -6.30 13.92
N ALA A 86 33.37 -6.22 14.91
CA ALA A 86 32.76 -7.39 15.53
C ALA A 86 31.91 -8.21 14.53
N LEU A 87 31.29 -7.53 13.57
CA LEU A 87 30.52 -8.19 12.50
C LEU A 87 31.44 -8.93 11.51
N SER A 88 32.59 -8.31 11.19
CA SER A 88 33.61 -8.90 10.33
C SER A 88 34.23 -10.15 10.95
N ASP A 89 34.55 -10.10 12.25
CA ASP A 89 35.09 -11.22 13.01
C ASP A 89 34.10 -12.40 13.07
N LEU A 90 32.82 -12.11 13.31
CA LEU A 90 31.76 -13.14 13.38
C LEU A 90 31.54 -13.81 12.02
N ARG A 91 31.62 -13.03 10.93
CA ARG A 91 31.56 -13.54 9.56
C ARG A 91 32.78 -14.40 9.22
N PHE A 92 33.96 -13.99 9.67
CA PHE A 92 35.20 -14.74 9.46
C PHE A 92 35.17 -16.08 10.21
N GLN A 93 34.71 -16.08 11.48
CA GLN A 93 34.51 -17.29 12.28
C GLN A 93 33.51 -18.25 11.63
N ALA A 94 32.36 -17.74 11.15
CA ALA A 94 31.37 -18.56 10.46
C ALA A 94 31.91 -19.18 9.16
N LEU A 95 32.78 -18.44 8.44
CA LEU A 95 33.44 -18.95 7.24
C LEU A 95 34.40 -20.09 7.59
N LEU A 96 35.21 -19.93 8.62
CA LEU A 96 36.16 -20.95 9.09
C LEU A 96 35.44 -22.22 9.55
N SER A 97 34.39 -22.11 10.36
CA SER A 97 33.59 -23.27 10.78
C SER A 97 32.97 -24.01 9.60
N ARG A 98 32.62 -23.31 8.51
CA ARG A 98 32.10 -23.95 7.29
C ARG A 98 33.18 -24.70 6.50
N TYR A 99 34.42 -24.22 6.54
CA TYR A 99 35.57 -24.92 5.94
C TYR A 99 35.98 -26.15 6.77
N GLU A 100 35.93 -26.06 8.09
CA GLU A 100 36.26 -27.19 8.99
C GLU A 100 35.27 -28.36 8.88
N VAL A 101 34.00 -28.09 8.52
CA VAL A 101 32.98 -29.14 8.30
C VAL A 101 33.14 -29.85 6.94
N LEU A 102 33.91 -29.27 6.00
CA LEU A 102 34.15 -29.83 4.67
C LEU A 102 35.51 -30.52 4.53
N SER A 103 36.34 -30.51 5.58
CA SER A 103 37.60 -31.26 5.70
C SER A 103 37.42 -32.54 6.51
#